data_AF-A0A971EI58-F1
#
_entry.id   AF-A0A971EI58-F1
#
_cell.length_a   1.000
_cell.length_b   1.000
_cell.length_c   1.000
_cell.angle_alpha   90.00
_cell.angle_beta   90.00
_cell.angle_gamma   90.00
#
_symmetry.space_group_name_H-M   'P 1'
#
loop_
_entity.id
_entity.type
_entity.pdbx_description
1 polymer ?
#
loop_
_entity_poly.entity_id
_entity_poly.type
_entity_poly.pdbx_seq_one_letter_code
_entity_poly.pdbx_strand_id
1 'polypeptide(L)' 'MQIEGIGYGSPKQVVRSLNQAGSIDDAQTVKALEMVDDRNRTVHTYDEKLANSVFEHIRIYAPLIREVLSLMEARE' A
#
# COMPACT_ATOMS: atom_id res chain seq x y z
N MET A 1 23.17 11.02 -15.85
CA MET A 1 21.70 11.10 -15.75
C MET A 1 21.32 10.40 -14.46
N GLN A 2 21.13 11.19 -13.40
CA GLN A 2 20.76 10.68 -12.08
C GLN A 2 19.27 10.39 -12.17
N ILE A 3 18.87 9.12 -12.08
CA ILE A 3 17.47 8.78 -11.88
C ILE A 3 17.12 9.40 -10.53
N GLU A 4 16.13 10.30 -10.46
CA GLU A 4 15.58 10.84 -9.20
C GLU A 4 14.92 9.69 -8.43
N GLY A 5 15.76 8.81 -7.89
CA GLY A 5 15.39 7.68 -7.05
C GLY A 5 14.94 8.23 -5.71
N ILE A 6 13.65 8.52 -5.64
CA ILE A 6 12.87 8.87 -4.46
C ILE A 6 13.44 8.19 -3.21
N GLY A 7 13.90 8.99 -2.25
CA GLY A 7 14.62 8.58 -1.02
C GLY A 7 13.79 7.84 0.03
N TYR A 8 12.84 7.00 -0.37
CA TYR A 8 12.03 6.18 0.53
C TYR A 8 12.50 4.72 0.46
N GLY A 9 13.33 4.32 1.42
CA GLY A 9 13.97 3.00 1.49
C GLY A 9 13.05 1.81 1.81
N SER A 10 11.73 1.97 1.80
CA SER A 10 10.77 0.87 2.03
C SER A 10 9.35 1.22 1.57
N PRO A 11 8.49 0.21 1.27
CA PRO A 11 7.08 0.45 0.95
C PRO A 11 6.34 1.22 2.05
N LYS A 12 6.64 0.98 3.34
CA LYS A 12 6.06 1.73 4.45
C LYS A 12 6.48 3.20 4.47
N GLN A 13 7.70 3.53 4.02
CA GLN A 13 8.12 4.91 3.89
C GLN A 13 7.36 5.59 2.74
N VAL A 14 7.22 4.93 1.58
CA VAL A 14 6.42 5.44 0.47
C VAL A 14 4.98 5.74 0.90
N VAL A 15 4.33 4.84 1.63
CA VAL A 15 2.97 5.05 2.16
C VAL A 15 2.88 6.29 3.06
N ARG A 16 3.83 6.46 3.99
CA ARG A 16 3.86 7.66 4.85
C ARG A 16 4.06 8.94 4.04
N SER A 17 4.84 8.88 2.98
CA SER A 17 5.10 10.03 2.11
C SER A 17 3.90 10.40 1.26
N LEU A 18 3.08 9.42 0.84
CA LEU A 18 1.79 9.70 0.20
C LEU A 18 0.86 10.49 1.12
N ASN A 19 0.82 10.14 2.41
CA ASN A 19 0.06 10.89 3.41
C ASN A 19 0.62 12.30 3.64
N GLN A 20 1.94 12.43 3.80
CA GLN A 20 2.60 13.73 3.93
C GLN A 20 2.38 14.65 2.72
N ALA A 21 2.26 14.07 1.52
CA ALA A 21 1.93 14.79 0.29
C ALA A 21 0.42 15.11 0.16
N GLY A 22 -0.42 14.66 1.09
CA GLY A 22 -1.87 14.85 1.07
C GLY A 22 -2.59 13.99 0.03
N SER A 23 -1.93 12.98 -0.53
CA SER A 23 -2.54 12.08 -1.53
C SER A 23 -3.47 11.05 -0.90
N ILE A 24 -3.26 10.72 0.37
CA ILE A 24 -4.13 9.82 1.16
C ILE A 24 -4.32 10.37 2.58
N ASP A 25 -5.47 10.13 3.17
CA ASP A 25 -5.76 10.51 4.56
C ASP A 25 -5.17 9.51 5.59
N ASP A 26 -5.34 9.81 6.88
CA ASP A 26 -4.81 8.98 7.96
C ASP A 26 -5.45 7.58 8.01
N ALA A 27 -6.74 7.46 7.69
CA ALA A 27 -7.44 6.19 7.70
C ALA A 27 -6.96 5.29 6.54
N GLN A 28 -6.83 5.86 5.34
CA GLN A 28 -6.24 5.23 4.17
C GLN A 28 -4.77 4.85 4.43
N THR A 29 -4.02 5.68 5.16
CA THR A 29 -2.63 5.40 5.54
C THR A 29 -2.51 4.17 6.42
N VAL A 30 -3.38 4.04 7.45
CA VAL A 30 -3.41 2.84 8.30
C VAL A 30 -3.66 1.59 7.46
N LYS A 31 -4.65 1.63 6.54
CA LYS A 31 -4.96 0.51 5.65
C LYS A 31 -3.84 0.18 4.67
N ALA A 32 -3.17 1.18 4.12
CA ALA A 32 -2.02 0.97 3.25
C ALA A 32 -0.82 0.37 4.01
N LEU A 33 -0.61 0.72 5.28
CA LEU A 33 0.43 0.10 6.11
C LEU A 33 0.10 -1.34 6.47
N GLU A 34 -1.16 -1.64 6.83
CA GLU A 34 -1.65 -3.01 7.04
C GLU A 34 -1.47 -3.87 5.79
N MET A 35 -1.76 -3.32 4.60
CA MET A 35 -1.54 -3.98 3.32
C MET A 35 -0.06 -4.33 3.09
N VAL A 36 0.87 -3.43 3.43
CA VAL A 36 2.31 -3.71 3.32
C VAL A 36 2.72 -4.86 4.26
N ASP A 37 2.12 -4.93 5.45
CA ASP A 37 2.37 -6.03 6.38
C ASP A 37 1.78 -7.36 5.89
N ASP A 38 0.55 -7.36 5.38
CA ASP A 38 -0.05 -8.56 4.79
C ASP A 38 0.70 -9.04 3.56
N ARG A 39 1.21 -8.12 2.71
CA ARG A 39 2.10 -8.46 1.59
C ARG A 39 3.31 -9.26 2.07
N ASN A 40 3.92 -8.88 3.19
CA ASN A 40 5.07 -9.60 3.75
C ASN A 40 4.68 -10.99 4.27
N ARG A 41 3.45 -11.14 4.76
CA ARG A 41 2.92 -12.41 5.28
C ARG A 41 2.50 -13.38 4.17
N THR A 42 2.35 -12.93 2.93
CA THR A 42 1.96 -13.82 1.82
C THR A 42 2.93 -14.98 1.57
N VAL A 43 4.18 -14.88 2.03
CA VAL A 43 5.16 -15.99 2.01
C VAL A 43 4.75 -17.18 2.89
N HIS A 44 3.83 -16.97 3.84
CA HIS A 44 3.31 -17.98 4.77
C HIS A 44 1.90 -18.47 4.38
N THR A 45 1.49 -18.33 3.13
CA THR A 45 0.15 -18.71 2.63
C THR A 45 -0.16 -20.21 2.68
N TYR A 46 0.79 -21.05 3.09
CA TYR A 46 0.52 -22.44 3.47
C TYR A 46 -0.34 -22.54 4.76
N ASP A 47 -0.34 -21.50 5.59
CA ASP A 47 -1.31 -21.36 6.69
C ASP A 47 -2.65 -20.88 6.11
N GLU A 48 -3.62 -21.78 6.05
CA GLU A 48 -4.94 -21.53 5.49
C GLU A 48 -5.68 -20.38 6.22
N LYS A 49 -5.52 -20.25 7.54
CA LYS A 49 -6.16 -19.17 8.30
C LYS A 49 -5.59 -17.82 7.89
N LEU A 50 -4.27 -17.76 7.71
CA LEU A 50 -3.61 -16.57 7.21
C LEU A 50 -4.05 -16.25 5.78
N ALA A 51 -4.06 -17.24 4.89
CA ALA A 51 -4.48 -17.07 3.51
C ALA A 51 -5.90 -16.50 3.41
N ASN A 52 -6.85 -17.07 4.18
CA ASN A 52 -8.23 -16.60 4.24
C ASN A 52 -8.33 -15.16 4.80
N SER A 53 -7.57 -14.83 5.85
CA SER A 53 -7.54 -13.45 6.38
C SER A 53 -7.02 -12.44 5.36
N VAL A 54 -5.92 -12.76 4.65
CA VAL A 54 -5.38 -11.87 3.61
C VAL A 54 -6.38 -11.72 2.46
N PHE A 55 -7.04 -12.82 2.06
CA PHE A 55 -8.07 -12.79 1.02
C PHE A 55 -9.22 -11.83 1.35
N GLU A 56 -9.74 -11.87 2.58
CA GLU A 56 -10.78 -10.94 3.01
C GLU A 56 -10.29 -9.49 3.01
N HIS A 57 -9.04 -9.24 3.42
CA HIS A 57 -8.47 -7.89 3.44
C HIS A 57 -8.25 -7.30 2.04
N ILE A 58 -8.02 -8.12 1.00
CA ILE A 58 -7.86 -7.65 -0.40
C ILE A 58 -9.07 -6.80 -0.83
N ARG A 59 -10.28 -7.09 -0.33
CA ARG A 59 -11.50 -6.35 -0.66
C ARG A 59 -11.45 -4.90 -0.17
N ILE A 60 -10.66 -4.62 0.86
CA ILE A 60 -10.41 -3.28 1.40
C ILE A 60 -9.23 -2.63 0.67
N TYR A 61 -8.17 -3.39 0.40
CA TYR A 61 -6.96 -2.87 -0.21
C TYR A 61 -7.10 -2.52 -1.70
N ALA A 62 -7.83 -3.32 -2.47
CA ALA A 62 -7.92 -3.14 -3.92
C ALA A 62 -8.57 -1.81 -4.34
N PRO A 63 -9.69 -1.35 -3.73
CA PRO A 63 -10.23 -0.01 -4.00
C PRO A 63 -9.23 1.11 -3.67
N LEU A 64 -8.53 1.00 -2.54
CA LEU A 64 -7.53 1.98 -2.11
C LEU A 64 -6.37 2.10 -3.12
N ILE A 65 -5.85 0.97 -3.62
CA ILE A 65 -4.80 1.00 -4.65
C ILE A 65 -5.29 1.69 -5.91
N ARG A 66 -6.52 1.40 -6.37
CA ARG A 66 -7.09 2.02 -7.57
C ARG A 66 -7.25 3.52 -7.41
N GLU A 67 -7.71 3.97 -6.24
CA GLU A 67 -7.83 5.39 -5.92
C GLU A 67 -6.46 6.08 -5.99
N VAL A 68 -5.44 5.52 -5.32
CA VAL A 68 -4.08 6.06 -5.34
C VAL A 68 -3.50 6.12 -6.76
N LEU A 69 -3.71 5.07 -7.57
CA LEU A 69 -3.25 5.07 -8.97
C LEU A 69 -3.96 6.15 -9.79
N SER A 70 -5.28 6.31 -9.64
CA SER A 70 -6.03 7.34 -10.37
C SER A 70 -5.56 8.76 -10.04
N LEU A 71 -5.13 9.01 -8.80
CA LEU A 71 -4.55 10.29 -8.38
C LEU A 71 -3.19 10.56 -9.02
N MET A 72 -2.43 9.51 -9.33
CA MET A 72 -1.14 9.63 -10.03
C MET A 72 -1.35 9.89 -11.52
N GLU A 73 -2.26 9.14 -12.14
CA GLU A 73 -2.61 9.31 -13.56
C GLU A 73 -3.22 10.68 -13.86
N ALA A 74 -4.00 11.26 -12.95
CA ALA A 74 -4.60 12.58 -13.11
C ALA A 74 -3.60 13.75 -13.00
N ARG A 75 -2.33 13.48 -12.66
CA ARG A 75 -1.26 14.48 -12.51
C ARG A 75 -0.29 14.52 -13.70
N GLU A 76 -0.50 13.67 -14.70
CA GLU A 76 0.22 13.63 -15.99
C GLU A 76 -0.51 14.46 -17.07
#